data_AF-A0A7J4ICQ9-F1
#
_entry.id   AF-A0A7J4ICQ9-F1
#
_cell.length_a   1.000
_cell.length_b   1.000
_cell.length_c   1.000
_cell.angle_alpha   90.00
_cell.angle_beta   90.00
_cell.angle_gamma   90.00
#
_symmetry.space_group_name_H-M   'P 1'
#
loop_
_entity.id
_entity.type
_entity.pdbx_description
1 polymer ?
#
loop_
_entity_poly.entity_id
_entity_poly.type
_entity_poly.pdbx_seq_one_letter_code
_entity_poly.pdbx_strand_id
1 'polypeptide(L)'
;MKKKLIERMRLTFIIGICSLLIAVVFSGAIAQSGTTSGNEQTKNNNQLPSKTPVPFFLNFFIRDWNWWDKKPDMFSIPDGNIGIGTMNPLAKLDIVGNIAVNGKEIINEAGVWIGDPTGLQGPQGPPGDSRWGLNGDNIYYTNGSVGIGTASPLAKFQITDGAVLFDGETGSTPVSGGGTRLMWIPSKSAFRVGSTFGNLWDDVNIGSHSIAMGFATKANQYGSTAMGAYTTASGVLATAMGEYTTATGYGSTTMGVESVANGFASIAMGFNTKASGWASTAMGQWTNANGDSSTALGTDT
;
A
#
# COMPACT_ATOMS: atom_id res chain seq x y z
N MET A 1 38.66 33.60 -73.89
CA MET A 1 37.96 34.40 -72.85
C MET A 1 36.43 34.30 -72.83
N LYS A 2 35.75 33.59 -73.77
CA LYS A 2 34.27 33.45 -73.76
C LYS A 2 33.69 32.19 -73.10
N LYS A 3 34.49 31.16 -72.75
CA LYS A 3 34.01 29.94 -72.04
C LYS A 3 33.96 30.06 -70.51
N LYS A 4 34.82 30.87 -69.88
CA LYS A 4 34.83 31.09 -68.42
C LYS A 4 33.74 32.04 -67.89
N LEU A 5 33.02 32.73 -68.78
CA LEU A 5 31.90 33.62 -68.40
C LEU A 5 30.56 32.86 -68.33
N ILE A 6 30.41 31.75 -69.07
CA ILE A 6 29.19 30.93 -69.09
C ILE A 6 29.10 30.00 -67.86
N GLU A 7 30.23 29.52 -67.32
CA GLU A 7 30.25 28.76 -66.06
C GLU A 7 29.98 29.61 -64.82
N ARG A 8 30.45 30.87 -64.79
CA ARG A 8 30.14 31.79 -63.68
C ARG A 8 28.69 32.30 -63.70
N MET A 9 28.03 32.32 -64.85
CA MET A 9 26.59 32.65 -64.94
C MET A 9 25.67 31.48 -64.58
N ARG A 10 26.14 30.22 -64.67
CA ARG A 10 25.37 29.04 -64.21
C ARG A 10 25.45 28.80 -62.70
N LEU A 11 26.54 29.23 -62.05
CA LEU A 11 26.68 29.08 -60.60
C LEU A 11 25.87 30.13 -59.81
N THR A 12 25.66 31.33 -60.35
CA THR A 12 24.81 32.36 -59.72
C THR A 12 23.31 32.09 -59.87
N PHE A 13 22.88 31.29 -60.86
CA PHE A 13 21.46 30.96 -61.07
C PHE A 13 20.97 29.75 -60.27
N ILE A 14 21.89 28.91 -59.76
CA ILE A 14 21.55 27.75 -58.91
C ILE A 14 21.58 28.10 -57.42
N ILE A 15 22.28 29.17 -57.02
CA ILE A 15 22.32 29.65 -55.62
C ILE A 15 21.16 30.63 -55.32
N GLY A 16 20.51 31.21 -56.34
CA GLY A 16 19.41 32.18 -56.18
C GLY A 16 18.02 31.62 -55.88
N ILE A 17 17.80 30.30 -56.02
CA ILE A 17 16.50 29.66 -55.72
C ILE A 17 16.48 29.02 -54.33
N CYS A 18 17.63 28.89 -53.66
CA CYS A 18 17.72 28.23 -52.36
C CYS A 18 17.54 29.16 -51.14
N SER A 19 17.39 30.47 -51.35
CA SER A 19 17.35 31.47 -50.24
C SER A 19 15.97 32.11 -50.03
N LEU A 20 14.92 31.64 -50.71
CA LEU A 20 13.56 32.18 -50.59
C LEU A 20 12.57 31.11 -50.14
N LEU A 21 12.89 30.35 -49.09
CA LEU A 21 11.89 29.50 -48.45
C LEU A 21 12.21 29.15 -46.99
N ILE A 22 12.68 30.10 -46.18
CA ILE A 22 12.67 30.01 -44.71
C ILE A 22 12.68 31.45 -44.16
N ALA A 23 11.52 31.95 -43.73
CA ALA A 23 11.31 32.79 -42.53
C ALA A 23 9.87 33.36 -42.48
N VAL A 24 9.00 32.69 -41.72
CA VAL A 24 7.99 33.17 -40.72
C VAL A 24 7.28 34.52 -41.02
N VAL A 25 5.95 34.68 -41.00
CA VAL A 25 5.07 34.73 -39.80
C VAL A 25 3.59 34.77 -40.22
N PHE A 26 2.77 34.01 -39.48
CA PHE A 26 1.35 34.19 -39.13
C PHE A 26 0.60 35.42 -39.68
N SER A 27 -0.60 35.21 -40.25
CA SER A 27 -1.85 35.83 -39.75
C SER A 27 -3.09 35.30 -40.45
N GLY A 28 -4.17 35.10 -39.70
CA GLY A 28 -5.54 35.35 -40.19
C GLY A 28 -6.34 34.15 -40.68
N ALA A 29 -7.05 33.51 -39.75
CA ALA A 29 -8.31 32.85 -40.06
C ALA A 29 -9.32 33.87 -40.60
N ILE A 30 -9.84 33.69 -41.82
CA ILE A 30 -11.13 34.24 -42.24
C ILE A 30 -11.83 33.21 -43.13
N ALA A 31 -12.91 32.64 -42.58
CA ALA A 31 -13.96 32.03 -43.38
C ALA A 31 -14.61 33.11 -44.25
N GLN A 32 -14.83 32.85 -45.54
CA GLN A 32 -15.79 33.62 -46.32
C GLN A 32 -16.57 32.71 -47.26
N SER A 33 -17.80 32.45 -46.85
CA SER A 33 -18.95 32.14 -47.70
C SER A 33 -19.33 33.37 -48.54
N GLY A 34 -19.80 33.18 -49.78
CA GLY A 34 -20.41 34.26 -50.56
C GLY A 34 -20.37 34.12 -52.08
N THR A 35 -21.44 33.54 -52.64
CA THR A 35 -22.13 33.79 -53.93
C THR A 35 -21.61 34.90 -54.86
N THR A 36 -21.36 34.65 -56.16
CA THR A 36 -22.19 34.90 -57.39
C THR A 36 -21.22 34.81 -58.59
N SER A 37 -21.51 34.49 -59.86
CA SER A 37 -22.70 34.22 -60.69
C SER A 37 -22.25 33.52 -62.00
N GLY A 38 -23.13 32.71 -62.59
CA GLY A 38 -23.35 32.62 -64.05
C GLY A 38 -22.30 31.94 -64.96
N ASN A 39 -22.50 30.65 -65.26
CA ASN A 39 -23.02 30.24 -66.58
C ASN A 39 -23.35 28.75 -66.61
N GLU A 40 -24.64 28.44 -66.77
CA GLU A 40 -25.18 27.10 -67.00
C GLU A 40 -25.17 26.72 -68.49
N GLN A 41 -25.33 25.40 -68.70
CA GLN A 41 -25.70 24.65 -69.92
C GLN A 41 -24.49 24.01 -70.64
N THR A 42 -24.38 22.69 -70.83
CA THR A 42 -25.37 21.59 -70.89
C THR A 42 -24.72 20.23 -70.53
N LYS A 43 -25.59 19.30 -70.12
CA LYS A 43 -25.48 17.83 -69.90
C LYS A 43 -24.26 17.14 -70.56
N ASN A 44 -23.60 16.14 -69.94
CA ASN A 44 -24.01 14.73 -70.00
C ASN A 44 -23.23 13.86 -68.99
N ASN A 45 -23.98 13.06 -68.22
CA ASN A 45 -23.64 11.79 -67.57
C ASN A 45 -22.17 11.34 -67.49
N ASN A 46 -21.60 11.41 -66.28
CA ASN A 46 -20.79 10.36 -65.67
C ASN A 46 -20.61 10.66 -64.16
N GLN A 47 -21.55 10.16 -63.36
CA GLN A 47 -21.38 9.90 -61.92
C GLN A 47 -20.74 8.50 -61.81
N LEU A 48 -19.63 8.23 -61.13
CA LEU A 48 -19.20 8.41 -59.72
C LEU A 48 -17.65 8.13 -59.64
N PRO A 49 -16.90 8.27 -58.51
CA PRO A 49 -17.36 8.27 -57.13
C PRO A 49 -16.79 9.39 -56.22
N SER A 50 -17.38 9.43 -55.03
CA SER A 50 -17.06 10.28 -53.90
C SER A 50 -15.56 10.42 -53.62
N LYS A 51 -15.10 11.67 -53.44
CA LYS A 51 -13.86 11.96 -52.70
C LYS A 51 -14.07 11.56 -51.24
N THR A 52 -13.83 10.30 -50.91
CA THR A 52 -13.44 9.96 -49.55
C THR A 52 -12.06 10.59 -49.31
N PRO A 53 -11.83 11.28 -48.18
CA PRO A 53 -10.50 11.80 -47.87
C PRO A 53 -9.55 10.60 -47.79
N VAL A 54 -8.58 10.54 -48.69
CA VAL A 54 -7.45 9.63 -48.50
C VAL A 54 -6.73 10.08 -47.22
N PRO A 55 -6.56 9.22 -46.20
CA PRO A 55 -5.72 9.56 -45.07
C PRO A 55 -4.31 9.80 -45.61
N PHE A 56 -3.85 11.04 -45.51
CA PHE A 56 -2.47 11.39 -45.81
C PHE A 56 -1.63 10.82 -44.66
N PHE A 57 -1.11 9.61 -44.82
CA PHE A 57 -0.12 9.07 -43.90
C PHE A 57 1.19 9.80 -44.16
N LEU A 58 1.48 10.83 -43.37
CA LEU A 58 2.83 11.37 -43.27
C LEU A 58 3.66 10.35 -42.46
N ASN A 59 4.22 9.36 -43.15
CA ASN A 59 5.27 8.54 -42.55
C ASN A 59 6.47 9.45 -42.33
N PHE A 60 6.69 9.88 -41.08
CA PHE A 60 7.88 10.61 -40.69
C PHE A 60 9.07 9.65 -40.67
N PHE A 61 9.63 9.35 -41.83
CA PHE A 61 10.92 8.67 -41.94
C PHE A 61 12.02 9.70 -41.67
N ILE A 62 12.59 9.69 -40.47
CA ILE A 62 13.91 10.32 -40.26
C ILE A 62 14.94 9.41 -40.90
N ARG A 63 15.16 9.57 -42.21
CA ARG A 63 16.41 9.11 -42.84
C ARG A 63 17.42 10.21 -42.63
N ASP A 64 18.28 10.06 -41.63
CA ASP A 64 19.52 10.83 -41.57
C ASP A 64 20.37 10.45 -42.78
N TRP A 65 20.26 11.25 -43.84
CA TRP A 65 21.18 11.18 -44.95
C TRP A 65 22.30 12.17 -44.69
N ASN A 66 23.19 11.82 -43.77
CA ASN A 66 24.44 12.56 -43.58
C ASN A 66 25.62 11.66 -43.98
N TRP A 67 26.30 12.00 -45.08
CA TRP A 67 27.32 11.15 -45.70
C TRP A 67 28.71 11.18 -45.04
N TRP A 68 28.91 11.83 -43.89
CA TRP A 68 30.23 11.84 -43.25
C TRP A 68 30.33 11.85 -41.71
N ASP A 69 29.24 11.85 -40.95
CA ASP A 69 29.33 11.70 -39.49
C ASP A 69 28.83 10.33 -39.03
N LYS A 70 29.77 9.49 -38.58
CA LYS A 70 29.50 8.20 -37.95
C LYS A 70 29.02 8.36 -36.51
N LYS A 71 27.90 9.04 -36.28
CA LYS A 71 27.15 9.00 -35.02
C LYS A 71 25.64 9.02 -35.28
N PRO A 72 24.86 8.02 -34.85
CA PRO A 72 23.41 8.01 -35.05
C PRO A 72 22.74 8.77 -33.90
N ASP A 73 22.73 10.10 -33.94
CA ASP A 73 21.90 10.87 -33.01
C ASP A 73 20.52 11.11 -33.67
N MET A 74 19.64 10.14 -33.46
CA MET A 74 18.24 10.13 -33.87
C MET A 74 17.48 11.31 -33.25
N PHE A 75 17.37 12.43 -33.98
CA PHE A 75 16.56 13.61 -33.66
C PHE A 75 16.81 14.25 -32.27
N SER A 76 17.83 15.11 -32.16
CA SER A 76 17.96 16.01 -30.99
C SER A 76 17.28 17.36 -31.26
N ILE A 77 16.31 17.76 -30.44
CA ILE A 77 15.91 19.17 -30.31
C ILE A 77 16.68 19.72 -29.10
N PRO A 78 17.75 20.52 -29.27
CA PRO A 78 18.71 20.83 -28.22
C PRO A 78 18.10 21.37 -26.92
N ASP A 79 17.02 22.15 -27.01
CA ASP A 79 16.39 22.80 -25.86
C ASP A 79 14.87 22.66 -25.78
N GLY A 80 14.24 21.94 -26.73
CA GLY A 80 12.78 21.81 -26.81
C GLY A 80 12.21 20.58 -26.10
N ASN A 81 10.95 20.66 -25.68
CA ASN A 81 10.16 19.52 -25.24
C ASN A 81 9.48 18.86 -26.46
N ILE A 82 9.42 17.53 -26.51
CA ILE A 82 8.74 16.77 -27.57
C ILE A 82 7.33 16.42 -27.09
N GLY A 83 6.32 16.97 -27.76
CA GLY A 83 4.91 16.63 -27.53
C GLY A 83 4.41 15.65 -28.59
N ILE A 84 3.89 14.49 -28.18
CA ILE A 84 3.12 13.59 -29.04
C ILE A 84 1.66 13.66 -28.58
N GLY A 85 0.75 14.15 -29.43
CA GLY A 85 -0.64 14.39 -29.04
C GLY A 85 -0.89 15.68 -28.26
N THR A 86 0.15 16.49 -27.98
CA THR A 86 0.04 17.81 -27.32
C THR A 86 0.91 18.86 -28.00
N MET A 87 0.44 20.12 -28.02
CA MET A 87 1.19 21.29 -28.52
C MET A 87 1.91 22.05 -27.40
N ASN A 88 1.61 21.75 -26.13
CA ASN A 88 2.18 22.41 -24.95
C ASN A 88 2.80 21.36 -24.02
N PRO A 89 3.90 20.70 -24.44
CA PRO A 89 4.49 19.62 -23.67
C PRO A 89 5.05 20.14 -22.34
N LEU A 90 4.59 19.57 -21.22
CA LEU A 90 4.96 19.96 -19.85
C LEU A 90 6.27 19.32 -19.38
N ALA A 91 6.79 18.35 -20.12
CA ALA A 91 8.04 17.66 -19.87
C ALA A 91 8.84 17.49 -21.17
N LYS A 92 10.12 17.10 -21.05
CA LYS A 92 11.02 16.89 -22.21
C LYS A 92 10.47 15.92 -23.24
N LEU A 93 9.71 14.92 -22.81
CA LEU A 93 8.86 14.09 -23.64
C LEU A 93 7.48 14.04 -22.94
N ASP A 94 6.46 14.56 -23.60
CA ASP A 94 5.08 14.59 -23.13
C ASP A 94 4.21 13.89 -24.16
N ILE A 95 3.49 12.85 -23.75
CA ILE A 95 2.67 12.03 -24.62
C ILE A 95 1.24 12.07 -24.08
N VAL A 96 0.35 12.71 -24.83
CA VAL A 96 -1.10 12.66 -24.60
C VAL A 96 -1.66 11.56 -25.47
N GLY A 97 -1.73 10.36 -24.89
CA GLY A 97 -2.17 9.13 -25.55
C GLY A 97 -1.42 7.90 -25.05
N ASN A 98 -1.72 6.76 -25.66
CA ASN A 98 -1.12 5.48 -25.28
C ASN A 98 0.34 5.41 -25.74
N ILE A 99 1.23 4.89 -24.88
CA ILE A 99 2.61 4.55 -25.22
C ILE A 99 2.68 3.05 -25.46
N ALA A 100 3.13 2.64 -26.65
CA ALA A 100 3.31 1.24 -26.99
C ALA A 100 4.75 0.94 -27.41
N VAL A 101 5.27 -0.21 -26.99
CA VAL A 101 6.58 -0.74 -27.39
C VAL A 101 6.37 -2.09 -28.06
N ASN A 102 6.94 -2.27 -29.26
CA ASN A 102 6.72 -3.45 -30.12
C ASN A 102 5.23 -3.76 -30.36
N GLY A 103 4.40 -2.72 -30.49
CA GLY A 103 2.97 -2.86 -30.73
C GLY A 103 2.14 -3.26 -29.50
N LYS A 104 2.76 -3.34 -28.30
CA LYS A 104 2.06 -3.58 -27.04
C LYS A 104 2.02 -2.31 -26.22
N GLU A 105 0.84 -1.91 -25.80
CA GLU A 105 0.64 -0.76 -24.93
C GLU A 105 1.23 -1.02 -23.54
N ILE A 106 1.95 -0.02 -23.01
CA ILE A 106 2.63 -0.07 -21.71
C ILE A 106 2.16 1.03 -20.78
N ILE A 107 1.68 2.15 -21.32
CA ILE A 107 1.05 3.26 -20.59
C ILE A 107 -0.20 3.64 -21.37
N ASN A 108 -1.34 3.71 -20.69
CA ASN A 108 -2.60 4.12 -21.30
C ASN A 108 -2.79 5.65 -21.29
N GLU A 109 -3.85 6.12 -21.95
CA GLU A 109 -4.21 7.54 -22.05
C GLU A 109 -4.45 8.21 -20.68
N ALA A 110 -4.75 7.43 -19.64
CA ALA A 110 -4.88 7.91 -18.27
C ALA A 110 -3.54 7.98 -17.50
N GLY A 111 -2.41 7.68 -18.15
CA GLY A 111 -1.08 7.68 -17.54
C GLY A 111 -0.79 6.46 -16.64
N VAL A 112 -1.64 5.42 -16.69
CA VAL A 112 -1.48 4.21 -15.89
C VAL A 112 -0.59 3.21 -16.62
N TRP A 113 0.39 2.64 -15.92
CA TRP A 113 1.18 1.52 -16.42
C TRP A 113 0.30 0.29 -16.60
N ILE A 114 0.17 -0.19 -17.84
CA ILE A 114 -0.61 -1.40 -18.20
C ILE A 114 0.25 -2.51 -18.83
N GLY A 115 1.58 -2.33 -18.87
CA GLY A 115 2.53 -3.37 -19.30
C GLY A 115 2.64 -4.54 -18.31
N ASP A 116 3.39 -5.58 -18.69
CA ASP A 116 3.72 -6.72 -17.82
C ASP A 116 4.35 -6.21 -16.49
N PRO A 117 3.92 -6.69 -15.31
CA PRO A 117 4.47 -6.27 -14.02
C PRO A 117 5.98 -6.58 -13.84
N THR A 118 6.57 -7.41 -14.71
CA THR A 118 8.03 -7.63 -14.79
C THR A 118 8.77 -6.59 -15.65
N GLY A 119 8.05 -5.65 -16.26
CA GLY A 119 8.57 -4.54 -17.06
C GLY A 119 8.91 -4.89 -18.51
N LEU A 120 9.05 -3.87 -19.36
CA LEU A 120 9.87 -3.98 -20.57
C LEU A 120 11.30 -4.28 -20.12
N GLN A 121 11.90 -5.39 -20.57
CA GLN A 121 13.32 -5.65 -20.30
C GLN A 121 14.22 -4.68 -21.09
N GLY A 122 14.35 -3.45 -20.60
CA GLY A 122 15.57 -2.66 -20.75
C GLY A 122 16.61 -3.11 -19.72
N PRO A 123 17.86 -2.61 -19.78
CA PRO A 123 18.79 -2.80 -18.67
C PRO A 123 18.10 -2.37 -17.37
N GLN A 124 18.14 -3.23 -16.36
CA GLN A 124 17.54 -2.99 -15.05
C GLN A 124 17.93 -1.57 -14.61
N GLY A 125 16.96 -0.66 -14.55
CA GLY A 125 17.19 0.64 -13.91
C GLY A 125 17.73 0.41 -12.50
N PRO A 126 18.47 1.37 -11.91
CA PRO A 126 18.88 1.23 -10.51
C PRO A 126 17.64 0.81 -9.72
N PRO A 127 17.69 -0.27 -8.93
CA PRO A 127 16.53 -0.79 -8.22
C PRO A 127 15.81 0.39 -7.57
N GLY A 128 14.63 0.72 -8.07
CA GLY A 128 13.78 1.67 -7.36
C GLY A 128 13.47 1.02 -6.02
N ASP A 129 13.47 1.81 -4.94
CA ASP A 129 13.17 1.39 -3.56
C ASP A 129 11.71 0.93 -3.38
N SER A 130 11.18 0.11 -4.29
CA SER A 130 10.07 -0.74 -3.91
C SER A 130 10.63 -1.61 -2.79
N ARG A 131 10.21 -1.33 -1.54
CA ARG A 131 10.49 -2.15 -0.35
C ARG A 131 9.98 -3.61 -0.46
N TRP A 132 9.57 -4.01 -1.67
CA TRP A 132 9.07 -5.30 -2.15
C TRP A 132 9.93 -5.85 -3.30
N GLY A 133 11.16 -5.36 -3.46
CA GLY A 133 12.07 -5.77 -4.52
C GLY A 133 12.31 -7.28 -4.49
N LEU A 134 12.02 -7.96 -5.59
CA LEU A 134 12.13 -9.43 -5.72
C LEU A 134 13.57 -9.95 -5.70
N ASN A 135 14.58 -9.08 -5.53
CA ASN A 135 15.98 -9.46 -5.40
C ASN A 135 16.73 -8.43 -4.54
N GLY A 136 16.99 -8.80 -3.29
CA GLY A 136 17.72 -7.99 -2.30
C GLY A 136 16.81 -7.40 -1.22
N ASP A 137 17.20 -7.60 0.03
CA ASP A 137 16.58 -7.17 1.29
C ASP A 137 15.27 -7.87 1.72
N ASN A 138 15.35 -9.20 1.93
CA ASN A 138 14.61 -10.04 2.89
C ASN A 138 13.06 -9.96 2.99
N ILE A 139 12.34 -9.12 2.24
CA ILE A 139 10.87 -9.00 2.28
C ILE A 139 10.28 -9.51 0.95
N TYR A 140 9.46 -10.56 1.03
CA TYR A 140 8.83 -11.25 -0.09
C TYR A 140 7.31 -11.07 -0.03
N TYR A 141 6.71 -10.58 -1.11
CA TYR A 141 5.26 -10.60 -1.28
C TYR A 141 4.87 -11.67 -2.31
N THR A 142 4.05 -12.64 -1.91
CA THR A 142 3.61 -13.72 -2.81
C THR A 142 2.19 -14.12 -2.48
N ASN A 143 1.32 -14.12 -3.50
CA ASN A 143 -0.09 -14.53 -3.39
C ASN A 143 -0.86 -13.83 -2.24
N GLY A 144 -0.60 -12.55 -2.03
CA GLY A 144 -1.27 -11.79 -0.96
C GLY A 144 -0.73 -12.04 0.45
N SER A 145 0.43 -12.67 0.59
CA SER A 145 1.14 -12.90 1.85
C SER A 145 2.48 -12.19 1.85
N VAL A 146 2.90 -11.70 3.01
CA VAL A 146 4.20 -11.06 3.25
C VAL A 146 5.08 -12.00 4.07
N GLY A 147 6.21 -12.41 3.53
CA GLY A 147 7.25 -13.16 4.21
C GLY A 147 8.48 -12.29 4.43
N ILE A 148 9.00 -12.21 5.65
CA ILE A 148 10.32 -11.64 5.94
C ILE A 148 11.26 -12.81 6.21
N GLY A 149 12.36 -12.94 5.46
CA GLY A 149 13.27 -14.07 5.54
C GLY A 149 12.78 -15.37 4.86
N THR A 150 11.65 -15.34 4.14
CA THR A 150 11.14 -16.49 3.37
C THR A 150 10.37 -16.07 2.12
N ALA A 151 10.69 -16.69 0.98
CA ALA A 151 9.98 -16.51 -0.29
C ALA A 151 8.67 -17.32 -0.40
N SER A 152 8.38 -18.17 0.58
CA SER A 152 7.19 -19.04 0.59
C SER A 152 6.48 -18.96 1.95
N PRO A 153 5.86 -17.81 2.28
CA PRO A 153 5.18 -17.63 3.56
C PRO A 153 3.97 -18.57 3.70
N LEU A 154 3.83 -19.20 4.87
CA LEU A 154 2.74 -20.12 5.26
C LEU A 154 1.50 -19.39 5.79
N ALA A 155 1.61 -18.09 6.09
CA ALA A 155 0.54 -17.25 6.59
C ALA A 155 0.55 -15.88 5.87
N LYS A 156 -0.49 -15.07 6.10
CA LYS A 156 -0.57 -13.72 5.53
C LYS A 156 0.61 -12.83 5.92
N PHE A 157 1.17 -13.07 7.10
CA PHE A 157 2.41 -12.46 7.56
C PHE A 157 3.26 -13.53 8.23
N GLN A 158 4.50 -13.70 7.77
CA GLN A 158 5.48 -14.60 8.38
C GLN A 158 6.84 -13.90 8.47
N ILE A 159 7.55 -14.13 9.55
CA ILE A 159 8.95 -13.74 9.73
C ILE A 159 9.72 -15.04 10.02
N THR A 160 10.82 -15.28 9.32
CA THR A 160 11.72 -16.42 9.51
C THR A 160 13.11 -15.88 9.87
N ASP A 161 13.75 -16.49 10.87
CA ASP A 161 15.09 -16.15 11.35
C ASP A 161 15.31 -14.65 11.67
N GLY A 162 14.69 -14.18 12.76
CA GLY A 162 14.87 -12.82 13.27
C GLY A 162 13.96 -12.50 14.46
N ALA A 163 14.34 -11.50 15.26
CA ALA A 163 13.48 -10.97 16.33
C ALA A 163 12.43 -10.01 15.75
N VAL A 164 11.25 -9.94 16.39
CA VAL A 164 10.21 -8.96 16.07
C VAL A 164 10.14 -7.95 17.20
N LEU A 165 10.38 -6.67 16.88
CA LEU A 165 10.24 -5.57 17.84
C LEU A 165 8.90 -4.87 17.60
N PHE A 166 8.06 -4.82 18.62
CA PHE A 166 6.89 -3.97 18.70
C PHE A 166 7.12 -2.92 19.79
N ASP A 167 7.38 -1.68 19.41
CA ASP A 167 7.62 -0.55 20.33
C ASP A 167 6.60 0.58 20.14
N GLY A 168 6.57 1.50 21.10
CA GLY A 168 5.70 2.67 21.06
C GLY A 168 5.38 3.21 22.45
N GLU A 169 5.28 4.53 22.57
CA GLU A 169 4.79 5.22 23.78
C GLU A 169 3.31 5.61 23.65
N THR A 170 2.82 5.70 22.43
CA THR A 170 1.46 6.11 22.07
C THR A 170 0.75 4.99 21.30
N GLY A 171 -0.58 5.07 21.18
CA GLY A 171 -1.39 4.09 20.45
C GLY A 171 -2.55 3.58 21.29
N SER A 172 -3.77 3.86 20.83
CA SER A 172 -5.01 3.43 21.48
C SER A 172 -5.29 1.95 21.22
N THR A 173 -6.30 1.42 21.91
CA THR A 173 -6.84 0.09 21.62
C THR A 173 -7.26 0.00 20.14
N PRO A 174 -6.66 -0.90 19.32
CA PRO A 174 -6.85 -0.89 17.87
C PRO A 174 -8.28 -1.20 17.41
N VAL A 175 -9.01 -2.01 18.17
CA VAL A 175 -10.38 -2.46 17.82
C VAL A 175 -11.19 -2.73 19.09
N SER A 176 -12.46 -2.33 19.08
CA SER A 176 -13.45 -2.55 20.13
C SER A 176 -14.38 -3.72 19.77
N GLY A 177 -15.15 -4.22 20.74
CA GLY A 177 -16.16 -5.26 20.52
C GLY A 177 -15.60 -6.69 20.53
N GLY A 178 -16.49 -7.65 20.26
CA GLY A 178 -16.16 -9.08 20.20
C GLY A 178 -15.29 -9.46 18.99
N GLY A 179 -14.54 -10.56 19.09
CA GLY A 179 -13.76 -11.14 18.00
C GLY A 179 -12.45 -11.78 18.45
N THR A 180 -11.73 -12.38 17.51
CA THR A 180 -10.42 -13.00 17.72
C THR A 180 -9.31 -12.06 17.27
N ARG A 181 -8.31 -11.84 18.13
CA ARG A 181 -7.22 -10.88 17.85
C ARG A 181 -5.98 -11.13 18.71
N LEU A 182 -4.85 -10.66 18.21
CA LEU A 182 -3.65 -10.36 19.00
C LEU A 182 -3.49 -8.85 18.98
N MET A 183 -3.36 -8.21 20.15
CA MET A 183 -3.15 -6.77 20.28
C MET A 183 -2.01 -6.48 21.24
N TRP A 184 -1.05 -5.69 20.77
CA TRP A 184 -0.13 -4.91 21.59
C TRP A 184 -0.66 -3.48 21.67
N ILE A 185 -0.78 -2.94 22.89
CA ILE A 185 -1.33 -1.59 23.13
C ILE A 185 -0.25 -0.77 23.83
N PRO A 186 0.56 0.00 23.09
CA PRO A 186 1.77 0.62 23.62
C PRO A 186 1.47 1.65 24.73
N SER A 187 0.43 2.47 24.56
CA SER A 187 0.01 3.47 25.57
C SER A 187 -0.36 2.87 26.93
N LYS A 188 -0.66 1.58 26.97
CA LYS A 188 -0.99 0.84 28.18
C LYS A 188 0.03 -0.22 28.52
N SER A 189 1.05 -0.46 27.70
CA SER A 189 1.93 -1.64 27.82
C SER A 189 1.13 -2.94 28.02
N ALA A 190 0.01 -3.06 27.29
CA ALA A 190 -0.95 -4.14 27.52
C ALA A 190 -0.96 -5.14 26.35
N PHE A 191 -1.10 -6.42 26.70
CA PHE A 191 -1.12 -7.52 25.74
C PHE A 191 -2.46 -8.25 25.77
N ARG A 192 -3.03 -8.51 24.59
CA ARG A 192 -4.27 -9.28 24.41
C ARG A 192 -4.07 -10.34 23.35
N VAL A 193 -4.46 -11.58 23.63
CA VAL A 193 -4.44 -12.66 22.63
C VAL A 193 -5.56 -13.66 22.86
N GLY A 194 -6.25 -14.04 21.78
CA GLY A 194 -7.37 -14.98 21.82
C GLY A 194 -8.67 -14.34 21.37
N SER A 195 -9.79 -14.71 22.01
CA SER A 195 -11.14 -14.35 21.56
C SER A 195 -11.92 -13.70 22.68
N THR A 196 -12.70 -12.68 22.35
CA THR A 196 -13.55 -11.95 23.30
C THR A 196 -14.96 -11.76 22.75
N PHE A 197 -15.92 -11.49 23.61
CA PHE A 197 -17.26 -11.03 23.25
C PHE A 197 -17.57 -9.71 23.94
N GLY A 198 -18.52 -8.95 23.41
CA GLY A 198 -18.92 -7.67 23.99
C GLY A 198 -17.73 -6.72 24.14
N ASN A 199 -17.61 -6.08 25.31
CA ASN A 199 -16.68 -4.99 25.57
C ASN A 199 -15.48 -5.37 26.46
N LEU A 200 -15.20 -6.65 26.69
CA LEU A 200 -14.20 -7.06 27.69
C LEU A 200 -12.79 -6.55 27.36
N TRP A 201 -12.48 -6.33 26.08
CA TRP A 201 -11.22 -5.75 25.59
C TRP A 201 -11.42 -4.36 24.95
N ASP A 202 -12.49 -3.67 25.32
CA ASP A 202 -12.61 -2.25 25.01
C ASP A 202 -11.65 -1.44 25.88
N ASP A 203 -11.27 -0.25 25.42
CA ASP A 203 -10.25 0.57 26.05
C ASP A 203 -10.44 0.74 27.56
N VAL A 204 -11.67 1.01 28.00
CA VAL A 204 -12.04 1.18 29.42
C VAL A 204 -11.84 -0.09 30.27
N ASN A 205 -11.84 -1.27 29.65
CA ASN A 205 -11.67 -2.57 30.30
C ASN A 205 -10.24 -3.13 30.14
N ILE A 206 -9.30 -2.31 29.69
CA ILE A 206 -7.88 -2.67 29.56
C ILE A 206 -7.07 -1.88 30.59
N GLY A 207 -6.52 -2.57 31.57
CA GLY A 207 -5.62 -1.97 32.55
C GLY A 207 -4.24 -1.69 31.98
N SER A 208 -3.52 -0.71 32.53
CA SER A 208 -2.11 -0.50 32.20
C SER A 208 -1.25 -1.67 32.71
N HIS A 209 -0.22 -2.06 31.96
CA HIS A 209 0.67 -3.20 32.21
C HIS A 209 -0.08 -4.53 32.37
N SER A 210 -1.26 -4.67 31.74
CA SER A 210 -2.11 -5.84 31.92
C SER A 210 -1.95 -6.88 30.81
N ILE A 211 -2.18 -8.14 31.16
CA ILE A 211 -2.14 -9.28 30.26
C ILE A 211 -3.50 -9.97 30.28
N ALA A 212 -4.11 -10.19 29.11
CA ALA A 212 -5.32 -11.02 28.99
C ALA A 212 -5.17 -12.02 27.85
N MET A 213 -5.26 -13.32 28.15
CA MET A 213 -5.00 -14.39 27.17
C MET A 213 -6.05 -15.50 27.25
N GLY A 214 -6.63 -15.88 26.11
CA GLY A 214 -7.61 -16.96 26.01
C GLY A 214 -8.99 -16.46 25.58
N PHE A 215 -10.05 -17.03 26.15
CA PHE A 215 -11.43 -16.75 25.77
C PHE A 215 -12.15 -15.91 26.84
N ALA A 216 -12.72 -14.78 26.44
CA ALA A 216 -13.53 -13.92 27.32
C ALA A 216 -12.83 -13.50 28.63
N THR A 217 -11.52 -13.26 28.57
CA THR A 217 -10.73 -12.82 29.72
C THR A 217 -10.84 -11.31 29.94
N LYS A 218 -10.88 -10.86 31.19
CA LYS A 218 -10.91 -9.44 31.56
C LYS A 218 -9.79 -9.11 32.55
N ALA A 219 -8.80 -8.34 32.10
CA ALA A 219 -7.73 -7.78 32.93
C ALA A 219 -7.80 -6.25 32.85
N ASN A 220 -8.61 -5.63 33.72
CA ASN A 220 -9.01 -4.22 33.61
C ASN A 220 -8.36 -3.30 34.63
N GLN A 221 -7.40 -3.79 35.43
CA GLN A 221 -6.66 -3.00 36.40
C GLN A 221 -5.16 -2.95 36.11
N TYR A 222 -4.49 -1.99 36.76
CA TYR A 222 -3.05 -1.86 36.72
C TYR A 222 -2.34 -3.19 37.08
N GLY A 223 -1.47 -3.66 36.19
CA GLY A 223 -0.67 -4.88 36.38
C GLY A 223 -1.47 -6.18 36.51
N SER A 224 -2.76 -6.18 36.16
CA SER A 224 -3.60 -7.36 36.26
C SER A 224 -3.33 -8.40 35.17
N THR A 225 -3.42 -9.68 35.50
CA THR A 225 -3.22 -10.80 34.58
C THR A 225 -4.43 -11.73 34.60
N ALA A 226 -5.06 -11.96 33.45
CA ALA A 226 -6.20 -12.88 33.28
C ALA A 226 -5.90 -13.89 32.18
N MET A 227 -5.89 -15.20 32.48
CA MET A 227 -5.55 -16.25 31.52
C MET A 227 -6.51 -17.44 31.58
N GLY A 228 -7.01 -17.88 30.43
CA GLY A 228 -7.91 -19.04 30.32
C GLY A 228 -9.27 -18.66 29.74
N ALA A 229 -10.36 -19.18 30.28
CA ALA A 229 -11.72 -18.96 29.80
C ALA A 229 -12.58 -18.27 30.87
N TYR A 230 -13.25 -17.17 30.51
CA TYR A 230 -14.14 -16.42 31.40
C TYR A 230 -13.48 -15.92 32.70
N THR A 231 -12.17 -15.70 32.68
CA THR A 231 -11.41 -15.27 33.86
C THR A 231 -11.43 -13.75 34.02
N THR A 232 -11.63 -13.25 35.24
CA THR A 232 -11.64 -11.82 35.55
C THR A 232 -10.59 -11.47 36.60
N ALA A 233 -9.59 -10.66 36.24
CA ALA A 233 -8.65 -10.03 37.14
C ALA A 233 -8.97 -8.52 37.22
N SER A 234 -9.68 -8.12 38.27
CA SER A 234 -10.17 -6.76 38.51
C SER A 234 -9.67 -6.12 39.80
N GLY A 235 -8.72 -6.76 40.48
CA GLY A 235 -7.87 -6.12 41.48
C GLY A 235 -6.60 -5.56 40.85
N VAL A 236 -6.06 -4.49 41.43
CA VAL A 236 -4.72 -3.98 41.07
C VAL A 236 -3.69 -5.07 41.40
N LEU A 237 -2.77 -5.37 40.46
CA LEU A 237 -1.80 -6.47 40.55
C LEU A 237 -2.42 -7.87 40.72
N ALA A 238 -3.72 -8.04 40.45
CA ALA A 238 -4.39 -9.33 40.61
C ALA A 238 -4.06 -10.31 39.47
N THR A 239 -4.01 -11.60 39.80
CA THR A 239 -3.83 -12.69 38.84
C THR A 239 -5.01 -13.64 38.88
N ALA A 240 -5.62 -13.92 37.73
CA ALA A 240 -6.70 -14.91 37.58
C ALA A 240 -6.37 -15.89 36.45
N MET A 241 -6.32 -17.18 36.76
CA MET A 241 -5.97 -18.22 35.79
C MET A 241 -6.91 -19.42 35.84
N GLY A 242 -7.39 -19.88 34.69
CA GLY A 242 -8.21 -21.10 34.56
C GLY A 242 -9.57 -20.84 33.92
N GLU A 243 -10.65 -21.37 34.51
CA GLU A 243 -12.01 -21.25 33.97
C GLU A 243 -12.95 -20.60 34.99
N TYR A 244 -13.69 -19.55 34.60
CA TYR A 244 -14.62 -18.84 35.49
C TYR A 244 -14.00 -18.30 36.80
N THR A 245 -12.70 -18.06 36.83
CA THR A 245 -12.02 -17.58 38.03
C THR A 245 -12.09 -16.05 38.15
N THR A 246 -12.23 -15.53 39.37
CA THR A 246 -12.33 -14.09 39.63
C THR A 246 -11.36 -13.64 40.74
N ALA A 247 -10.45 -12.71 40.44
CA ALA A 247 -9.57 -12.05 41.42
C ALA A 247 -9.89 -10.55 41.48
N THR A 248 -10.47 -10.08 42.58
CA THR A 248 -10.87 -8.67 42.76
C THR A 248 -10.08 -7.95 43.85
N GLY A 249 -9.42 -8.69 44.74
CA GLY A 249 -8.57 -8.09 45.77
C GLY A 249 -7.28 -7.51 45.18
N TYR A 250 -6.77 -6.43 45.78
CA TYR A 250 -5.43 -5.92 45.45
C TYR A 250 -4.38 -7.01 45.68
N GLY A 251 -3.56 -7.33 44.68
CA GLY A 251 -2.55 -8.39 44.75
C GLY A 251 -3.12 -9.80 44.95
N SER A 252 -4.43 -10.00 44.74
CA SER A 252 -5.06 -11.31 44.90
C SER A 252 -4.70 -12.26 43.75
N THR A 253 -4.66 -13.56 44.04
CA THR A 253 -4.37 -14.62 43.07
C THR A 253 -5.47 -15.66 43.10
N THR A 254 -6.03 -15.99 41.93
CA THR A 254 -6.94 -17.13 41.76
C THR A 254 -6.44 -18.06 40.67
N MET A 255 -6.48 -19.36 40.93
CA MET A 255 -6.10 -20.40 39.96
C MET A 255 -7.07 -21.59 40.01
N GLY A 256 -7.59 -22.04 38.88
CA GLY A 256 -8.40 -23.26 38.80
C GLY A 256 -9.75 -23.02 38.12
N VAL A 257 -10.83 -23.52 38.70
CA VAL A 257 -12.18 -23.45 38.11
C VAL A 257 -13.15 -22.87 39.13
N GLU A 258 -13.93 -21.86 38.73
CA GLU A 258 -14.93 -21.19 39.58
C GLU A 258 -14.36 -20.61 40.91
N SER A 259 -13.06 -20.37 40.97
CA SER A 259 -12.39 -19.90 42.19
C SER A 259 -12.35 -18.37 42.29
N VAL A 260 -12.53 -17.84 43.50
CA VAL A 260 -12.72 -16.42 43.78
C VAL A 260 -11.77 -15.92 44.88
N ALA A 261 -10.92 -14.95 44.54
CA ALA A 261 -10.03 -14.27 45.49
C ALA A 261 -10.41 -12.78 45.60
N ASN A 262 -11.13 -12.42 46.67
CA ASN A 262 -11.67 -11.06 46.88
C ASN A 262 -10.93 -10.28 47.97
N GLY A 263 -10.24 -10.97 48.89
CA GLY A 263 -9.45 -10.32 49.92
C GLY A 263 -8.20 -9.66 49.35
N PHE A 264 -7.76 -8.56 49.95
CA PHE A 264 -6.42 -7.99 49.69
C PHE A 264 -5.36 -9.07 49.91
N ALA A 265 -4.43 -9.26 48.96
CA ALA A 265 -3.40 -10.29 48.99
C ALA A 265 -3.92 -11.73 49.23
N SER A 266 -5.19 -12.00 48.88
CA SER A 266 -5.79 -13.33 49.06
C SER A 266 -5.41 -14.30 47.96
N ILE A 267 -5.41 -15.60 48.27
CA ILE A 267 -5.07 -16.68 47.35
C ILE A 267 -6.20 -17.72 47.34
N ALA A 268 -6.82 -17.97 46.18
CA ALA A 268 -7.84 -19.01 46.00
C ALA A 268 -7.39 -19.99 44.90
N MET A 269 -7.13 -21.25 45.24
CA MET A 269 -6.63 -22.23 44.26
C MET A 269 -7.40 -23.56 44.28
N GLY A 270 -7.97 -23.94 43.14
CA GLY A 270 -8.65 -25.23 42.95
C GLY A 270 -10.04 -25.09 42.33
N PHE A 271 -10.96 -25.97 42.68
CA PHE A 271 -12.34 -25.96 42.17
C PHE A 271 -13.29 -25.35 43.20
N ASN A 272 -13.96 -24.26 42.81
CA ASN A 272 -14.93 -23.55 43.65
C ASN A 272 -14.35 -23.14 45.02
N THR A 273 -13.15 -22.57 45.01
CA THR A 273 -12.50 -22.07 46.24
C THR A 273 -12.76 -20.57 46.41
N LYS A 274 -12.84 -20.10 47.65
CA LYS A 274 -13.09 -18.69 47.96
C LYS A 274 -12.15 -18.18 49.06
N ALA A 275 -11.39 -17.15 48.76
CA ALA A 275 -10.54 -16.45 49.72
C ALA A 275 -11.01 -14.98 49.85
N SER A 276 -11.70 -14.65 50.95
CA SER A 276 -12.35 -13.34 51.13
C SER A 276 -11.73 -12.48 52.22
N GLY A 277 -11.04 -13.09 53.19
CA GLY A 277 -10.33 -12.34 54.23
C GLY A 277 -9.08 -11.64 53.70
N TRP A 278 -8.67 -10.55 54.35
CA TRP A 278 -7.38 -9.91 54.09
C TRP A 278 -6.25 -10.92 54.29
N ALA A 279 -5.36 -11.08 53.31
CA ALA A 279 -4.27 -12.06 53.29
C ALA A 279 -4.72 -13.53 53.53
N SER A 280 -5.96 -13.88 53.18
CA SER A 280 -6.48 -15.25 53.34
C SER A 280 -6.02 -16.20 52.24
N THR A 281 -5.93 -17.50 52.55
CA THR A 281 -5.57 -18.56 51.60
C THR A 281 -6.61 -19.67 51.63
N ALA A 282 -7.25 -19.97 50.50
CA ALA A 282 -8.14 -21.11 50.30
C ALA A 282 -7.57 -22.01 49.20
N MET A 283 -7.30 -23.28 49.49
CA MET A 283 -6.84 -24.24 48.47
C MET A 283 -7.56 -25.59 48.56
N GLY A 284 -7.99 -26.11 47.40
CA GLY A 284 -8.59 -27.43 47.25
C GLY A 284 -9.93 -27.40 46.52
N GLN A 285 -10.96 -28.01 47.08
CA GLN A 285 -12.29 -28.10 46.47
C GLN A 285 -13.36 -27.58 47.44
N TRP A 286 -14.21 -26.64 47.03
CA TRP A 286 -15.28 -26.11 47.90
C TRP A 286 -14.76 -25.49 49.21
N THR A 287 -13.57 -24.90 49.19
CA THR A 287 -12.94 -24.35 50.41
C THR A 287 -13.18 -22.85 50.57
N ASN A 288 -13.38 -22.35 51.80
CA ASN A 288 -13.69 -20.94 52.06
C ASN A 288 -12.86 -20.32 53.22
N ALA A 289 -11.90 -19.47 52.87
CA ALA A 289 -11.10 -18.69 53.83
C ALA A 289 -11.68 -17.27 53.99
N ASN A 290 -12.66 -17.11 54.88
CA ASN A 290 -13.32 -15.80 55.11
C ASN A 290 -12.62 -14.91 56.15
N GLY A 291 -11.84 -15.49 57.06
CA GLY A 291 -11.17 -14.74 58.12
C GLY A 291 -9.92 -14.02 57.61
N ASP A 292 -9.62 -12.86 58.17
CA ASP A 292 -8.35 -12.19 57.92
C ASP A 292 -7.19 -13.10 58.36
N SER A 293 -6.18 -13.22 57.50
CA SER A 293 -5.03 -14.12 57.63
C SER A 293 -5.40 -15.60 57.80
N SER A 294 -6.63 -15.99 57.48
CA SER A 294 -7.07 -17.39 57.59
C SER A 294 -6.52 -18.27 56.48
N THR A 295 -6.35 -19.55 56.79
CA THR A 295 -5.93 -20.58 55.83
C THR A 295 -6.92 -21.74 55.88
N ALA A 296 -7.53 -22.08 54.76
CA ALA A 296 -8.42 -23.22 54.57
C ALA A 296 -7.85 -24.13 53.47
N LEU A 297 -7.58 -25.40 53.80
CA LEU A 297 -6.92 -26.36 52.91
C LEU A 297 -7.66 -27.70 52.96
N GLY A 298 -8.14 -28.18 51.81
CA GLY A 298 -8.77 -29.50 51.71
C GLY A 298 -10.03 -29.50 50.85
N THR A 299 -11.06 -30.18 51.33
CA THR A 299 -12.35 -30.29 50.64
C THR A 299 -13.47 -29.96 51.61
N ASP A 300 -14.38 -29.06 51.22
CA ASP A 300 -15.50 -28.61 52.06
C ASP A 300 -15.07 -27.99 53.41
N THR A 301 -14.03 -27.14 53.40
CA THR A 301 -13.45 -26.49 54.60
C THR A 301 -13.40 -24.98 54.53
#